data_AF-A0A6A3GQ83-F1
#
_entry.id   AF-A0A6A3GQ83-F1
#
_cell.length_a   1.000
_cell.length_b   1.000
_cell.length_c   1.000
_cell.angle_alpha   90.00
_cell.angle_beta   90.00
_cell.angle_gamma   90.00
#
_symmetry.space_group_name_H-M   'P 1'
#
loop_
_entity.id
_entity.type
_entity.pdbx_description
1 polymer ?
#
loop_
_entity_poly.entity_id
_entity_poly.type
_entity_poly.pdbx_seq_one_letter_code
_entity_poly.pdbx_strand_id
1 'polypeptide(L)'
;MAAIAELPFPKSKKGMQAFLGALNYYNRFIQDMAVYGAVLYQLKDDDFGQGGDLTAAKVAFAELKKRVADAPTLRHFDAAREVHVMLFANEWALSSTLLQPHEEKLHPVRFCGRVLKANELGYHPAEKEVLAFATSTEDLPYSSRRKDAPHLH
;
A
#
# COMPACT_ATOMS: atom_id res chain seq x y z
N MET A 1 -0.84 17.19 -8.60
CA MET A 1 -0.29 16.38 -7.49
C MET A 1 0.97 17.00 -6.84
N ALA A 2 1.34 18.26 -7.13
CA ALA A 2 2.62 18.86 -6.69
C ALA A 2 2.73 19.17 -5.18
N ALA A 3 1.62 19.24 -4.43
CA ALA A 3 1.66 19.80 -3.07
C ALA A 3 2.33 18.90 -2.00
N ILE A 4 2.24 17.58 -2.12
CA ILE A 4 2.80 16.63 -1.12
C ILE A 4 4.25 16.25 -1.47
N ALA A 5 4.57 16.15 -2.77
CA ALA A 5 5.91 15.84 -3.28
C ALA A 5 6.94 16.93 -2.97
N GLU A 6 6.52 18.14 -2.59
CA GLU A 6 7.39 19.25 -2.22
C GLU A 6 7.46 19.50 -0.70
N LEU A 7 6.73 18.73 0.12
CA LEU A 7 6.73 18.95 1.57
C LEU A 7 8.12 18.72 2.20
N PRO A 8 8.60 19.63 3.05
CA PRO A 8 9.84 19.40 3.78
C PRO A 8 9.64 18.31 4.84
N PHE A 9 10.73 17.65 5.25
CA PHE A 9 10.68 16.69 6.35
C PHE A 9 10.17 17.38 7.64
N PRO A 10 9.12 16.84 8.30
CA PRO A 10 8.57 17.43 9.51
C PRO A 10 9.59 17.53 10.64
N LYS A 11 9.53 18.63 11.41
CA LYS A 11 10.44 18.86 12.56
C LYS A 11 9.85 18.44 13.90
N SER A 12 8.68 17.80 13.89
CA SER A 12 7.99 17.35 15.10
C SER A 12 7.07 16.17 14.80
N LYS A 13 6.76 15.39 15.83
CA LYS A 13 5.81 14.29 15.75
C LYS A 13 4.43 14.75 15.27
N LYS A 14 3.95 15.90 15.76
CA LYS A 14 2.69 16.49 15.31
C LYS A 14 2.72 16.81 13.81
N GLY A 15 3.83 17.35 13.31
CA GLY A 15 4.02 17.58 11.88
C GLY A 15 4.04 16.28 11.08
N MET A 16 4.68 15.24 11.61
CA MET A 16 4.70 13.91 10.98
C MET A 16 3.30 13.28 10.94
N GLN A 17 2.52 13.39 12.01
CA GLN A 17 1.15 12.92 12.06
C GLN A 17 0.25 13.67 11.06
N ALA A 18 0.44 14.98 10.89
CA ALA A 18 -0.29 15.75 9.88
C ALA A 18 0.06 15.29 8.46
N PHE A 19 1.34 15.01 8.18
CA PHE A 19 1.77 14.44 6.91
C PHE A 19 1.12 13.06 6.65
N LEU A 20 1.18 12.15 7.62
CA LEU A 20 0.55 10.83 7.53
C LEU A 20 -0.98 10.93 7.36
N GLY A 21 -1.61 11.88 8.04
CA GLY A 21 -3.04 12.17 7.89
C GLY A 21 -3.40 12.64 6.48
N ALA A 22 -2.59 13.52 5.88
CA ALA A 22 -2.76 13.97 4.50
C ALA A 22 -2.58 12.82 3.48
N LEU A 23 -1.67 11.88 3.77
CA LEU A 23 -1.49 10.68 2.97
C LEU A 23 -2.64 9.68 3.07
N ASN A 24 -3.52 9.78 4.07
CA ASN A 24 -4.58 8.81 4.26
C ASN A 24 -5.56 8.76 3.06
N TYR A 25 -5.78 9.90 2.39
CA TYR A 25 -6.53 9.93 1.13
C TYR A 25 -5.84 9.15 0.00
N TYR A 26 -4.50 9.24 -0.04
CA TYR A 26 -3.63 8.62 -1.04
C TYR A 26 -3.21 7.20 -0.67
N ASN A 27 -3.56 6.70 0.52
CA ASN A 27 -3.17 5.37 1.00
C ASN A 27 -3.58 4.27 0.01
N ARG A 28 -4.78 4.40 -0.56
CA ARG A 28 -5.29 3.50 -1.60
C ARG A 28 -4.62 3.68 -2.97
N PHE A 29 -3.64 4.56 -3.14
CA PHE A 29 -2.95 4.85 -4.42
C PHE A 29 -1.43 4.63 -4.31
N ILE A 30 -0.92 4.41 -3.11
CA ILE A 30 0.51 4.31 -2.81
C ILE A 30 0.79 2.86 -2.42
N GLN A 31 1.52 2.15 -3.29
CA GLN A 31 2.00 0.81 -2.96
C GLN A 31 2.88 0.86 -1.69
N ASP A 32 2.74 -0.15 -0.83
CA ASP A 32 3.52 -0.32 0.42
C ASP A 32 3.47 0.87 1.38
N MET A 33 2.44 1.72 1.29
CA MET A 33 2.23 2.86 2.19
C MET A 33 2.30 2.43 3.66
N ALA A 34 1.67 1.31 4.00
CA ALA A 34 1.69 0.79 5.37
C ALA A 34 3.11 0.45 5.87
N VAL A 35 4.01 0.01 4.98
CA VAL A 35 5.39 -0.35 5.33
C VAL A 35 6.20 0.89 5.66
N TYR A 36 6.23 1.87 4.76
CA TYR A 36 6.96 3.12 4.99
C TYR A 36 6.28 3.97 6.06
N GLY A 37 4.94 3.95 6.10
CA GLY A 37 4.13 4.62 7.12
C GLY A 37 4.41 4.08 8.51
N ALA A 38 4.62 2.77 8.68
CA ALA A 38 4.94 2.17 9.98
C ALA A 38 6.21 2.76 10.60
N VAL A 39 7.27 2.97 9.80
CA VAL A 39 8.51 3.63 10.25
C VAL A 39 8.22 5.03 10.79
N LEU A 40 7.32 5.77 10.14
CA LEU A 40 6.95 7.12 10.54
C LEU A 40 5.98 7.14 11.74
N TYR A 41 5.10 6.15 11.87
CA TYR A 41 4.19 6.00 13.02
C TYR A 41 4.92 5.68 14.33
N GLN A 42 6.09 5.04 14.25
CA GLN A 42 6.90 4.67 15.42
C GLN A 42 7.66 5.84 16.03
N LEU A 43 7.76 6.98 15.33
CA LEU A 43 8.46 8.16 15.82
C LEU A 43 7.81 8.75 17.07
N LYS A 44 8.64 9.02 18.07
CA LYS A 44 8.32 9.65 19.35
C LYS A 44 8.76 11.11 19.32
N ASP A 45 8.28 11.89 20.28
CA ASP A 45 8.66 13.29 20.39
C ASP A 45 10.16 13.45 20.67
N ASP A 46 10.74 12.54 21.46
CA ASP A 46 12.17 12.51 21.79
C ASP A 46 13.06 12.26 20.56
N ASP A 47 12.57 11.55 19.54
CA ASP A 47 13.33 11.27 18.31
C ASP A 47 13.59 12.55 17.49
N PHE A 48 12.80 13.62 17.70
CA PHE A 48 13.02 14.94 17.10
C PHE A 48 13.95 15.84 17.94
N GLY A 49 14.40 15.36 19.10
CA GLY A 49 15.34 16.05 19.99
C GLY A 49 16.80 15.95 19.53
N GLN A 50 17.73 16.49 20.34
CA GLN A 50 19.16 16.34 20.09
C GLN A 50 19.60 14.89 20.27
N GLY A 51 20.07 14.25 19.19
CA GLY A 51 20.63 12.90 19.21
C GLY A 51 19.73 11.78 18.67
N GLY A 52 18.49 12.08 18.27
CA GLY A 52 17.62 11.09 17.63
C GLY A 52 18.11 10.70 16.22
N ASP A 53 18.17 9.40 15.93
CA ASP A 53 18.48 8.91 14.58
C ASP A 53 17.21 8.88 13.72
N LEU A 54 17.10 9.86 12.82
CA LEU A 54 16.00 9.98 11.88
C LEU A 54 16.34 9.45 10.48
N THR A 55 17.44 8.71 10.31
CA THR A 55 17.92 8.26 9.00
C THR A 55 16.88 7.40 8.28
N ALA A 56 16.39 6.36 8.94
CA ALA A 56 15.35 5.47 8.40
C ALA A 56 14.04 6.24 8.11
N ALA A 57 13.66 7.16 8.99
CA ALA A 57 12.48 8.00 8.80
C ALA A 57 12.60 8.93 7.59
N LYS A 58 13.77 9.54 7.35
CA LYS A 58 14.01 10.39 6.18
C LYS A 58 13.95 9.59 4.89
N VAL A 59 14.49 8.38 4.88
CA VAL A 59 14.40 7.46 3.74
C VAL A 59 12.93 7.10 3.46
N ALA A 60 12.19 6.67 4.49
CA ALA A 60 10.77 6.34 4.35
C ALA A 60 9.92 7.52 3.89
N PHE A 61 10.20 8.72 4.40
CA PHE A 61 9.53 9.96 4.00
C PHE A 61 9.79 10.31 2.53
N ALA A 62 11.06 10.25 2.08
CA ALA A 62 11.41 10.51 0.70
C ALA A 62 10.76 9.51 -0.27
N GLU A 63 10.75 8.22 0.11
CA GLU A 63 10.14 7.16 -0.70
C GLU A 63 8.62 7.33 -0.78
N LEU A 64 7.94 7.66 0.32
CA LEU A 64 6.51 7.97 0.31
C LEU A 64 6.20 9.17 -0.60
N LYS A 65 7.00 10.24 -0.54
CA LYS A 65 6.80 11.40 -1.42
C LYS A 65 6.96 11.04 -2.89
N LYS A 66 8.00 10.26 -3.22
CA LYS A 66 8.23 9.77 -4.59
C LYS A 66 7.04 8.94 -5.07
N ARG A 67 6.59 7.99 -4.25
CA ARG A 67 5.44 7.15 -4.59
C ARG A 67 4.14 7.92 -4.72
N VAL A 68 3.93 8.99 -3.95
CA VAL A 68 2.77 9.91 -4.14
C VAL A 68 2.86 10.65 -5.47
N ALA A 69 4.06 11.08 -5.86
CA ALA A 69 4.29 11.79 -7.12
C ALA A 69 4.09 10.86 -8.33
N ASP A 70 4.58 9.63 -8.21
CA ASP A 70 4.54 8.59 -9.24
C ASP A 70 3.24 7.77 -9.20
N ALA A 71 2.40 7.96 -8.18
CA ALA A 71 1.17 7.21 -7.99
C ALA A 71 0.28 7.38 -9.23
N PRO A 72 -0.04 6.28 -9.94
CA PRO A 72 -1.03 6.36 -10.99
C PRO A 72 -2.35 6.80 -10.36
N THR A 73 -3.04 7.75 -10.97
CA THR A 73 -4.43 8.04 -10.62
C THR A 73 -5.20 6.72 -10.70
N LEU A 74 -5.80 6.23 -9.60
CA LEU A 74 -6.62 5.01 -9.64
C LEU A 74 -7.62 5.15 -10.79
N ARG A 75 -7.68 4.12 -11.62
CA ARG A 75 -8.77 3.99 -12.58
C ARG A 75 -9.93 3.25 -11.92
N HIS A 76 -11.13 3.48 -12.43
CA HIS A 76 -12.28 2.68 -12.03
C HIS A 76 -12.08 1.24 -12.47
N PHE A 77 -12.48 0.31 -11.61
CA PHE A 77 -12.53 -1.11 -11.97
C PHE A 77 -13.50 -1.33 -13.12
N ASP A 78 -13.05 -2.08 -14.13
CA ASP A 78 -13.83 -2.46 -15.31
C ASP A 78 -13.94 -3.98 -15.36
N ALA A 79 -15.14 -4.52 -15.14
CA ALA A 79 -15.37 -5.96 -15.09
C ALA A 79 -15.11 -6.68 -16.44
N ALA A 80 -15.00 -5.95 -17.55
CA ALA A 80 -14.70 -6.52 -18.86
C ALA A 80 -13.19 -6.66 -19.15
N ARG A 81 -12.32 -6.13 -18.27
CA ARG A 81 -10.87 -6.16 -18.46
C ARG A 81 -10.22 -7.23 -17.58
N GLU A 82 -9.14 -7.79 -18.08
CA GLU A 82 -8.27 -8.67 -17.30
C GLU A 82 -7.76 -7.96 -16.04
N VAL A 83 -7.64 -8.74 -14.97
CA VAL A 83 -7.14 -8.27 -13.68
C VAL A 83 -5.77 -8.89 -13.45
N HIS A 84 -4.77 -8.05 -13.24
CA HIS A 84 -3.45 -8.45 -12.80
C HIS A 84 -3.35 -8.18 -11.30
N VAL A 85 -2.80 -9.14 -10.55
CA VAL A 85 -2.57 -8.97 -9.11
C VAL A 85 -1.07 -8.94 -8.87
N MET A 86 -0.60 -7.84 -8.29
CA MET A 86 0.76 -7.75 -7.76
C MET A 86 0.69 -7.98 -6.25
N LEU A 87 1.54 -8.87 -5.75
CA LEU A 87 1.63 -9.22 -4.33
C LEU A 87 2.95 -8.71 -3.78
N PHE A 88 2.92 -8.27 -2.52
CA PHE A 88 4.10 -7.94 -1.77
C PHE A 88 3.94 -8.42 -0.34
N ALA A 89 4.99 -9.01 0.22
CA ALA A 89 5.04 -9.42 1.60
C ALA A 89 6.44 -9.20 2.16
N ASN A 90 6.51 -8.75 3.40
CA ASN A 90 7.76 -8.70 4.16
C ASN A 90 7.55 -9.33 5.55
N GLU A 91 8.52 -9.16 6.46
CA GLU A 91 8.45 -9.78 7.78
C GLU A 91 7.23 -9.35 8.61
N TRP A 92 6.69 -8.15 8.39
CA TRP A 92 5.72 -7.51 9.28
C TRP A 92 4.40 -7.12 8.60
N ALA A 93 4.34 -7.10 7.27
CA ALA A 93 3.19 -6.63 6.52
C ALA A 93 3.05 -7.36 5.19
N LEU A 94 1.83 -7.31 4.66
CA LEU A 94 1.48 -7.78 3.33
C LEU A 94 0.64 -6.75 2.60
N SER A 95 0.74 -6.75 1.27
CA SER A 95 -0.05 -5.91 0.39
C SER A 95 -0.34 -6.62 -0.93
N SER A 96 -1.44 -6.21 -1.56
CA SER A 96 -1.84 -6.65 -2.88
C SER A 96 -2.41 -5.48 -3.66
N THR A 97 -2.08 -5.41 -4.93
CA THR A 97 -2.56 -4.37 -5.85
C THR A 97 -3.25 -5.04 -7.01
N LEU A 98 -4.51 -4.69 -7.25
CA LEU A 98 -5.23 -5.05 -8.46
C LEU A 98 -4.93 -3.99 -9.50
N LEU A 99 -4.44 -4.43 -10.66
CA LEU A 99 -4.17 -3.60 -11.82
C LEU A 99 -5.00 -4.08 -13.00
N GLN A 100 -5.39 -3.15 -13.86
CA GLN A 100 -6.03 -3.44 -15.13
C GLN A 100 -5.33 -2.66 -16.25
N PRO A 101 -5.25 -3.22 -17.46
CA PRO A 101 -4.68 -2.50 -18.60
C PRO A 101 -5.56 -1.31 -18.97
N HIS A 102 -4.97 -0.11 -19.02
CA HIS A 102 -5.53 1.12 -19.56
C HIS A 102 -4.46 1.83 -20.39
N GLU A 103 -4.81 2.28 -21.60
CA GLU A 103 -3.88 3.07 -22.45
C GLU A 103 -2.50 2.39 -22.58
N GLU A 104 -2.51 1.07 -22.82
CA GLU A 104 -1.32 0.20 -22.96
C GLU A 104 -0.44 0.05 -21.71
N LYS A 105 -0.89 0.53 -20.55
CA LYS A 105 -0.19 0.39 -19.26
C LYS A 105 -1.06 -0.29 -18.22
N LEU A 106 -0.44 -0.96 -17.26
CA LEU A 106 -1.17 -1.45 -16.09
C LEU A 106 -1.44 -0.28 -15.15
N HIS A 107 -2.71 0.00 -14.91
CA HIS A 107 -3.14 1.00 -13.95
C HIS A 107 -3.72 0.30 -12.72
N PRO A 108 -3.30 0.69 -11.51
CA PRO A 108 -3.93 0.20 -10.30
C PRO A 108 -5.39 0.67 -10.25
N VAL A 109 -6.27 -0.26 -9.90
CA VAL A 109 -7.70 -0.04 -9.68
C VAL A 109 -8.09 -0.26 -8.22
N ARG A 110 -7.26 -1.00 -7.47
CA ARG A 110 -7.42 -1.19 -6.04
C ARG A 110 -6.10 -1.55 -5.37
N PHE A 111 -5.88 -1.04 -4.16
CA PHE A 111 -4.81 -1.47 -3.28
C PHE A 111 -5.42 -2.03 -1.99
N CYS A 112 -4.89 -3.15 -1.53
CA CYS A 112 -5.23 -3.79 -0.27
C CYS A 112 -3.93 -4.03 0.49
N GLY A 113 -3.92 -3.81 1.80
CA GLY A 113 -2.71 -4.07 2.59
C GLY A 113 -2.98 -3.93 4.07
N ARG A 114 -2.23 -4.70 4.85
CA ARG A 114 -2.33 -4.70 6.31
C ARG A 114 -1.05 -5.21 6.95
N VAL A 115 -0.87 -4.83 8.21
CA VAL A 115 0.14 -5.43 9.09
C VAL A 115 -0.26 -6.88 9.39
N LEU A 116 0.74 -7.76 9.50
CA LEU A 116 0.56 -9.14 9.90
C LEU A 116 0.14 -9.21 11.37
N LYS A 117 -0.80 -10.10 11.69
CA LYS A 117 -1.18 -10.42 13.06
C LYS A 117 -0.05 -11.21 13.74
N ALA A 118 -0.03 -11.24 15.06
CA ALA A 118 1.01 -11.92 15.83
C ALA A 118 1.20 -13.40 15.42
N ASN A 119 0.11 -14.10 15.09
CA ASN A 119 0.13 -15.48 14.61
C ASN A 119 0.53 -15.64 13.13
N GLU A 120 0.61 -14.56 12.37
CA GLU A 120 0.99 -14.53 10.94
C GLU A 120 2.44 -14.07 10.73
N LEU A 121 3.09 -13.51 11.75
CA LEU A 121 4.49 -13.06 11.68
C LEU A 121 5.45 -14.21 11.37
N GLY A 122 5.17 -15.40 11.91
CA GLY A 122 5.98 -16.61 11.74
C GLY A 122 5.76 -17.34 10.40
N TYR A 123 4.89 -16.83 9.53
CA TYR A 123 4.65 -17.43 8.21
C TYR A 123 5.89 -17.33 7.31
N HIS A 124 6.09 -18.35 6.48
CA HIS A 124 7.08 -18.33 5.42
C HIS A 124 6.70 -17.26 4.37
N PRO A 125 7.67 -16.63 3.68
CA PRO A 125 7.38 -15.63 2.64
C PRO A 125 6.30 -16.03 1.64
N ALA A 126 6.34 -17.27 1.14
CA ALA A 126 5.32 -17.80 0.23
C ALA A 126 3.90 -17.85 0.86
N GLU A 127 3.78 -18.19 2.13
CA GLU A 127 2.49 -18.20 2.85
C GLU A 127 1.95 -16.77 3.02
N LYS A 128 2.85 -15.80 3.25
CA LYS A 128 2.50 -14.38 3.34
C LYS A 128 2.03 -13.83 1.99
N GLU A 129 2.60 -14.28 0.88
CA GLU A 129 2.11 -13.93 -0.47
C GLU A 129 0.71 -14.49 -0.73
N VAL A 130 0.47 -15.75 -0.39
CA VAL A 130 -0.88 -16.37 -0.49
C VAL A 130 -1.90 -15.60 0.35
N LEU A 131 -1.52 -15.20 1.57
CA LEU A 131 -2.36 -14.40 2.44
C LEU A 131 -2.63 -13.00 1.86
N ALA A 132 -1.63 -12.39 1.21
CA ALA A 132 -1.76 -11.12 0.53
C ALA A 132 -2.77 -11.20 -0.63
N PHE A 133 -2.73 -12.30 -1.38
CA PHE A 133 -3.66 -12.59 -2.45
C PHE A 133 -5.09 -12.80 -1.92
N ALA A 134 -5.26 -13.61 -0.87
CA ALA A 134 -6.57 -13.85 -0.27
C ALA A 134 -7.24 -12.53 0.16
N THR A 135 -6.47 -11.67 0.84
CA THR A 135 -6.91 -10.34 1.29
C THR A 135 -7.34 -9.43 0.12
N SER A 136 -6.78 -9.64 -1.08
CA SER A 136 -7.15 -8.88 -2.28
C SER A 136 -8.56 -9.21 -2.81
N THR A 137 -9.06 -10.40 -2.48
CA THR A 137 -10.32 -10.96 -3.01
C THR A 137 -11.49 -10.89 -2.04
N GLU A 138 -11.23 -10.66 -0.74
CA GLU A 138 -12.26 -10.67 0.31
C GLU A 138 -13.34 -9.58 0.11
N ASP A 139 -13.00 -8.46 -0.52
CA ASP A 139 -13.91 -7.33 -0.76
C ASP A 139 -14.33 -7.18 -2.24
N LEU A 140 -14.07 -8.18 -3.09
CA LEU A 140 -14.58 -8.15 -4.46
C LEU A 140 -16.06 -8.56 -4.45
N PRO A 141 -16.97 -7.79 -5.08
CA PRO A 141 -18.38 -8.12 -5.13
C PRO A 141 -18.56 -9.53 -5.70
N TYR A 142 -19.45 -10.30 -5.05
CA TYR A 142 -19.73 -11.73 -5.30
C TYR A 142 -19.98 -12.10 -6.78
N SER A 143 -20.32 -11.14 -7.64
CA SER A 143 -20.67 -11.35 -9.05
C SER A 143 -19.52 -11.78 -9.98
N SER A 144 -18.27 -11.70 -9.55
CA SER A 144 -17.11 -12.11 -10.37
C SER A 144 -16.67 -13.57 -10.15
N ARG A 145 -17.32 -14.33 -9.26
CA ARG A 145 -16.88 -15.69 -8.88
C ARG A 145 -17.40 -16.85 -9.75
N ARG A 146 -18.20 -16.60 -10.78
CA ARG A 146 -18.59 -17.64 -11.76
C ARG A 146 -18.77 -17.07 -13.16
N LYS A 147 -17.93 -17.50 -14.10
CA LYS A 147 -18.36 -17.75 -15.49
C LYS A 147 -17.77 -19.00 -16.16
N ASP A 148 -16.94 -19.80 -15.48
CA ASP A 148 -16.33 -20.98 -16.10
C ASP A 148 -16.62 -22.24 -15.29
N ALA A 149 -17.87 -22.72 -15.35
CA ALA A 149 -18.19 -24.11 -15.05
C ALA A 149 -18.75 -24.70 -16.35
N PRO A 150 -18.06 -25.63 -17.03
CA PRO A 150 -18.60 -26.27 -18.22
C PRO A 150 -19.83 -27.09 -17.82
N HIS A 151 -20.98 -26.74 -18.41
CA HIS A 151 -22.18 -27.56 -18.37
C HIS A 151 -21.90 -28.84 -19.16
N LEU A 152 -21.73 -29.96 -18.45
CA LEU A 152 -21.81 -31.29 -19.05
C LEU A 152 -23.30 -31.61 -19.25
N HIS A 153 -23.72 -31.71 -20.50
CA HIS A 153 -24.93 -32.43 -20.92
C HIS A 153 -24.53 -33.80 -21.45
#